data_AF-A0A9P4Y6F6-F1
#
_entry.id   AF-A0A9P4Y6F6-F1
#
_cell.length_a   1.000
_cell.length_b   1.000
_cell.length_c   1.000
_cell.angle_alpha   90.00
_cell.angle_beta   90.00
_cell.angle_gamma   90.00
#
_symmetry.space_group_name_H-M   'P 1'
#
loop_
_entity.id
_entity.type
_entity.pdbx_description
1 polymer ?
#
loop_
_entity_poly.entity_id
_entity_poly.type
_entity_poly.pdbx_seq_one_letter_code
_entity_poly.pdbx_strand_id
1 'polypeptide(L)'
;MSRGGGRGGRGGGRGGRQQLPWTEDPNLKVDGRPAEAFPPYNVPIPNPLSDRERSQVRSFLLFREQVHDGPLYTAARSYKPPSSGSSTPRAYGQDQINQRYGLKSRATLDPFTAVEMPSSRMRRPERVLPDFGERPFTKSLFPAELHSTIDDEDGHEPSDRRGDL
;
A
#
# COMPACT_ATOMS: atom_id res chain seq x y z
N MET A 1 -6.60 70.55 39.46
CA MET A 1 -7.02 71.86 38.91
C MET A 1 -6.74 71.89 37.41
N SER A 2 -7.54 72.64 36.65
CA SER A 2 -7.61 72.78 35.17
C SER A 2 -8.24 71.59 34.43
N ARG A 3 -9.51 71.63 34.00
CA ARG A 3 -10.24 72.52 33.06
C ARG A 3 -9.91 72.26 31.57
N GLY A 4 -10.84 71.57 30.90
CA GLY A 4 -11.51 72.11 29.71
C GLY A 4 -10.95 71.73 28.34
N GLY A 5 -11.83 71.25 27.46
CA GLY A 5 -11.61 71.28 26.02
C GLY A 5 -12.37 70.23 25.22
N GLY A 6 -13.70 70.29 25.19
CA GLY A 6 -14.50 69.56 24.22
C GLY A 6 -14.49 70.24 22.84
N ARG A 7 -14.38 69.44 21.78
CA ARG A 7 -14.91 69.64 20.41
C ARG A 7 -15.08 68.22 19.88
N GLY A 8 -16.28 67.69 19.71
CA GLY A 8 -17.28 68.14 18.75
C GLY A 8 -17.45 67.01 17.74
N GLY A 9 -18.59 66.33 17.79
CA GLY A 9 -18.89 65.16 16.98
C GLY A 9 -19.04 65.46 15.48
N ARG A 10 -18.89 64.38 14.71
CA ARG A 10 -19.41 64.06 13.36
C ARG A 10 -18.75 62.71 13.03
N GLY A 11 -19.43 61.59 13.10
CA GLY A 11 -20.55 61.27 12.23
C GLY A 11 -20.06 60.23 11.21
N GLY A 12 -20.65 59.03 11.31
CA GLY A 12 -20.73 57.96 10.32
C GLY A 12 -19.77 57.94 9.12
N GLY A 13 -18.96 56.89 9.07
CA GLY A 13 -18.29 56.46 7.85
C GLY A 13 -17.52 55.19 8.12
N ARG A 14 -18.18 54.04 7.92
CA ARG A 14 -17.53 52.72 7.98
C ARG A 14 -16.28 52.77 7.11
N GLY A 15 -15.14 52.40 7.70
CA GLY A 15 -13.85 52.32 7.03
C GLY A 15 -13.97 51.69 5.65
N GLY A 16 -13.35 52.36 4.68
CA GLY A 16 -13.40 52.01 3.27
C GLY A 16 -13.14 50.53 3.05
N ARG A 17 -14.19 49.81 2.66
CA ARG A 17 -14.03 48.57 1.92
C ARG A 17 -13.49 48.99 0.57
N GLN A 18 -12.32 48.48 0.20
CA GLN A 18 -11.78 48.65 -1.15
C GLN A 18 -12.84 48.18 -2.14
N GLN A 19 -13.39 49.11 -2.91
CA GLN A 19 -14.37 48.83 -3.95
C GLN A 19 -13.64 48.10 -5.07
N LEU A 20 -13.72 46.77 -5.09
CA LEU A 20 -13.17 46.00 -6.19
C LEU A 20 -14.09 46.20 -7.40
N PRO A 21 -13.56 46.42 -8.63
CA PRO A 21 -14.35 46.84 -9.79
C PRO A 21 -15.39 45.82 -10.28
N TRP A 22 -15.41 44.62 -9.71
CA TRP A 22 -16.40 43.56 -9.97
C TRP A 22 -17.48 43.45 -8.87
N THR A 23 -17.47 44.34 -7.87
CA THR A 23 -18.45 44.34 -6.76
C THR A 23 -19.72 45.11 -7.09
N GLU A 24 -19.75 45.82 -8.22
CA GLU A 24 -20.79 46.80 -8.58
C GLU A 24 -21.87 46.27 -9.53
N ASP A 25 -21.83 44.98 -9.93
CA ASP A 25 -22.89 44.40 -10.76
C ASP A 25 -24.08 43.95 -9.89
N PRO A 26 -25.25 44.64 -9.92
CA PRO A 26 -26.39 44.32 -9.07
C PRO A 26 -27.03 42.96 -9.39
N ASN A 27 -26.67 42.35 -10.52
CA ASN A 27 -27.11 41.03 -10.95
C ASN A 27 -26.09 39.92 -10.65
N LEU A 28 -24.87 40.24 -10.22
CA LEU A 28 -23.82 39.25 -10.02
C LEU A 28 -23.95 38.60 -8.63
N LYS A 29 -24.72 37.51 -8.57
CA LYS A 29 -24.76 36.64 -7.39
C LYS A 29 -23.56 35.70 -7.44
N VAL A 30 -22.47 36.08 -6.76
CA VAL A 30 -21.31 35.19 -6.58
C VAL A 30 -21.68 34.13 -5.54
N ASP A 31 -21.79 32.87 -5.97
CA ASP A 31 -21.98 31.75 -5.06
C ASP A 31 -20.68 31.53 -4.26
N GLY A 32 -20.63 32.03 -3.03
CA GLY A 32 -19.48 31.90 -2.12
C GLY A 32 -19.29 30.51 -1.52
N ARG A 33 -19.93 29.48 -2.09
CA ARG A 33 -19.72 28.09 -1.67
C ARG A 33 -18.44 27.58 -2.32
N PRO A 34 -17.61 26.83 -1.59
CA PRO A 34 -16.49 26.15 -2.23
C PRO A 34 -17.03 25.28 -3.37
N ALA A 35 -16.28 25.20 -4.46
CA ALA A 35 -16.64 24.33 -5.57
C ALA A 35 -16.86 22.90 -5.06
N GLU A 36 -17.87 22.23 -5.60
CA GLU A 36 -18.16 20.85 -5.24
C GLU A 36 -16.96 19.97 -5.61
N ALA A 37 -16.49 19.16 -4.67
CA ALA A 37 -15.32 18.30 -4.87
C ALA A 37 -15.56 17.24 -5.97
N PHE A 38 -16.82 16.90 -6.21
CA PHE A 38 -17.26 15.92 -7.21
C PHE A 38 -18.38 16.52 -8.05
N PRO A 39 -18.07 17.35 -9.07
CA PRO A 39 -19.10 17.85 -9.97
C PRO A 39 -19.82 16.68 -10.66
N PRO A 40 -21.08 16.86 -11.08
CA PRO A 40 -21.82 15.81 -11.77
C PRO A 40 -21.10 15.42 -13.06
N TYR A 41 -20.54 14.21 -13.08
CA TYR A 41 -19.84 13.64 -14.21
C TYR A 41 -20.71 12.58 -14.88
N ASN A 42 -20.83 12.64 -16.22
CA ASN A 42 -21.49 11.59 -16.97
C ASN A 42 -20.55 10.38 -17.08
N VAL A 43 -20.86 9.31 -16.35
CA VAL A 43 -20.05 8.09 -16.34
C VAL A 43 -20.21 7.38 -17.68
N PRO A 44 -19.13 7.16 -18.45
CA PRO A 44 -19.22 6.42 -19.70
C PRO A 44 -19.65 4.98 -19.40
N ILE A 45 -20.74 4.53 -20.03
CA ILE A 45 -21.22 3.16 -19.92
C ILE A 45 -20.39 2.29 -20.88
N PRO A 46 -19.68 1.26 -20.39
CA PRO A 46 -18.91 0.39 -21.26
C PRO A 46 -19.84 -0.46 -22.14
N ASN A 47 -19.38 -0.76 -23.35
CA ASN A 47 -20.07 -1.69 -24.25
C ASN A 47 -20.09 -3.10 -23.65
N PRO A 48 -21.10 -3.92 -23.97
CA PRO A 48 -21.12 -5.32 -23.56
C PRO A 48 -19.91 -6.06 -24.15
N LEU A 49 -19.29 -6.92 -23.35
CA LEU A 49 -18.12 -7.70 -23.76
C LEU A 49 -18.45 -8.64 -24.92
N SER A 50 -17.62 -8.59 -25.96
CA SER A 50 -17.60 -9.57 -27.04
C SER A 50 -17.11 -10.93 -26.55
N ASP A 51 -17.45 -12.00 -27.27
CA ASP A 51 -17.04 -13.34 -26.86
C ASP A 51 -15.51 -13.54 -26.86
N ARG A 52 -14.80 -12.83 -27.74
CA ARG A 52 -13.32 -12.80 -27.77
C ARG A 52 -12.73 -12.15 -26.53
N GLU A 53 -13.29 -11.02 -26.10
CA GLU A 53 -12.84 -10.35 -24.87
C GLU A 53 -13.13 -11.22 -23.65
N ARG A 54 -14.29 -11.90 -23.62
CA ARG A 54 -14.62 -12.85 -22.55
C ARG A 54 -13.60 -13.99 -22.48
N SER A 55 -13.21 -14.59 -23.61
CA SER A 55 -12.21 -15.66 -23.61
C SER A 55 -10.85 -15.15 -23.14
N GLN A 56 -10.44 -13.95 -23.57
CA GLN A 56 -9.18 -13.32 -23.14
C GLN A 56 -9.17 -13.04 -21.64
N VAL A 57 -10.25 -12.49 -21.10
CA VAL A 57 -10.38 -12.23 -19.65
C VAL A 57 -10.31 -13.55 -18.87
N ARG A 58 -10.99 -14.60 -19.33
CA ARG A 58 -10.92 -15.93 -18.70
C ARG A 58 -9.49 -16.47 -18.70
N SER A 59 -8.80 -16.43 -19.84
CA SER A 59 -7.40 -16.87 -19.95
C SER A 59 -6.46 -16.06 -19.05
N PHE A 60 -6.67 -14.74 -18.98
CA PHE A 60 -5.88 -13.86 -18.12
C PHE A 60 -6.08 -14.16 -16.64
N LEU A 61 -7.32 -14.36 -16.20
CA LEU A 61 -7.62 -14.72 -14.81
C LEU A 61 -7.01 -16.07 -14.43
N LEU A 62 -7.14 -17.06 -15.31
CA LEU A 62 -6.54 -18.38 -15.13
C LEU A 62 -5.01 -18.27 -15.01
N PHE A 63 -4.37 -17.55 -15.94
CA PHE A 63 -2.93 -17.34 -15.89
C PHE A 63 -2.49 -16.66 -14.59
N ARG A 64 -3.22 -15.64 -14.15
CA ARG A 64 -2.95 -14.95 -12.89
C ARG A 64 -3.03 -15.89 -11.69
N GLU A 65 -4.06 -16.74 -11.63
CA GLU A 65 -4.19 -17.75 -10.58
C GLU A 65 -3.02 -18.74 -10.62
N GLN A 66 -2.65 -19.26 -11.78
CA GLN A 66 -1.52 -20.18 -11.94
C GLN A 66 -0.19 -19.55 -11.52
N VAL A 67 0.04 -18.27 -11.84
CA VAL A 67 1.25 -17.56 -11.42
C VAL A 67 1.25 -17.38 -9.91
N HIS A 68 0.13 -16.99 -9.30
CA HIS A 68 0.02 -16.79 -7.85
C HIS A 68 0.10 -18.10 -7.05
N ASP A 69 -0.38 -19.21 -7.60
CA ASP A 69 -0.30 -20.54 -7.00
C ASP A 69 1.04 -21.22 -7.30
N GLY A 70 1.86 -20.62 -8.16
CA GLY A 70 3.16 -21.14 -8.53
C GLY A 70 4.20 -21.07 -7.39
N PRO A 71 5.23 -21.94 -7.42
CA PRO A 71 6.28 -21.98 -6.40
C PRO A 71 7.12 -20.70 -6.34
N LEU A 72 7.19 -19.96 -7.45
CA LEU A 72 7.97 -18.73 -7.55
C LEU A 72 7.24 -17.50 -7.01
N TYR A 73 5.96 -17.62 -6.66
CA TYR A 73 5.19 -16.49 -6.17
C TYR A 73 5.55 -16.16 -4.72
N THR A 74 5.91 -14.90 -4.50
CA THR A 74 6.16 -14.35 -3.17
C THR A 74 5.32 -13.10 -3.00
N ALA A 75 4.56 -13.06 -1.91
CA ALA A 75 3.81 -11.87 -1.52
C ALA A 75 4.72 -11.06 -0.59
N ALA A 76 5.42 -10.09 -1.18
CA ALA A 76 6.39 -9.26 -0.48
C ALA A 76 5.70 -8.26 0.46
N ARG A 77 5.34 -8.70 1.67
CA ARG A 77 4.73 -7.81 2.67
C ARG A 77 5.74 -6.92 3.41
N SER A 78 7.01 -7.33 3.48
CA SER A 78 8.03 -6.64 4.28
C SER A 78 9.17 -6.00 3.49
N TYR A 79 9.28 -6.25 2.18
CA TYR A 79 10.32 -5.62 1.38
C TYR A 79 9.90 -4.19 0.99
N LYS A 80 10.20 -3.23 1.86
CA LYS A 80 10.29 -1.82 1.45
C LYS A 80 11.69 -1.63 0.86
N PRO A 81 11.84 -1.43 -0.47
CA PRO A 81 13.11 -0.90 -0.96
C PRO A 81 13.37 0.45 -0.27
N PRO A 82 14.63 0.85 -0.05
CA PRO A 82 14.93 2.16 0.50
C PRO A 82 14.30 3.22 -0.43
N SER A 83 13.18 3.79 -0.02
CA SER A 83 12.66 5.00 -0.66
C SER A 83 13.58 6.15 -0.24
N SER A 84 13.73 7.14 -1.11
CA SER A 84 14.69 8.26 -1.04
C SER A 84 14.67 9.13 0.24
N GLY A 85 14.00 8.72 1.32
CA GLY A 85 13.98 9.43 2.60
C GLY A 85 13.69 8.58 3.85
N SER A 86 13.66 7.24 3.76
CA SER A 86 13.46 6.38 4.93
C SER A 86 14.71 5.58 5.22
N SER A 87 15.32 5.77 6.40
CA SER A 87 16.49 5.02 6.83
C SER A 87 16.11 3.56 7.04
N THR A 88 16.34 2.72 6.03
CA THR A 88 16.50 1.29 6.29
C THR A 88 17.70 1.12 7.23
N PRO A 89 17.59 0.31 8.30
CA PRO A 89 18.76 0.01 9.12
C PRO A 89 19.86 -0.54 8.21
N ARG A 90 21.12 -0.14 8.44
CA ARG A 90 22.25 -0.63 7.65
C ARG A 90 22.30 -2.17 7.75
N ALA A 91 22.33 -2.87 6.61
CA ALA A 91 22.55 -4.31 6.57
C ALA A 91 24.02 -4.53 6.27
N TYR A 92 24.71 -5.31 7.09
CA TYR A 92 26.15 -5.51 6.97
C TYR A 92 26.53 -6.83 6.28
N GLY A 93 25.55 -7.68 5.94
CA GLY A 93 25.79 -8.95 5.25
C GLY A 93 24.50 -9.57 4.71
N GLN A 94 24.64 -10.62 3.88
CA GLN A 94 23.52 -11.28 3.21
C GLN A 94 22.54 -11.90 4.22
N ASP A 95 23.03 -12.43 5.34
CA ASP A 95 22.17 -12.99 6.39
C ASP A 95 21.24 -11.94 7.02
N GLN A 96 21.74 -10.72 7.25
CA GLN A 96 20.94 -9.62 7.77
C GLN A 96 19.94 -9.07 6.74
N ILE A 97 20.20 -9.29 5.45
CA ILE A 97 19.28 -8.96 4.36
C ILE A 97 18.19 -10.03 4.28
N ASN A 98 18.58 -11.31 4.30
CA ASN A 98 17.68 -12.46 4.29
C ASN A 98 16.73 -12.44 5.49
N GLN A 99 17.22 -12.06 6.68
CA GLN A 99 16.41 -11.90 7.90
C GLN A 99 15.33 -10.81 7.80
N ARG A 100 15.41 -9.86 6.84
CA ARG A 100 14.38 -8.81 6.67
C ARG A 100 13.15 -9.32 5.93
N TYR A 101 13.29 -10.41 5.19
CA TYR A 101 12.17 -11.04 4.53
C TYR A 101 11.36 -11.83 5.55
N GLY A 102 10.07 -11.52 5.67
CA GLY A 102 9.13 -12.31 6.49
C GLY A 102 9.03 -11.93 7.95
N LEU A 103 9.67 -10.84 8.39
CA LEU A 103 9.48 -10.31 9.74
C LEU A 103 8.04 -9.79 9.91
N LYS A 104 7.23 -10.56 10.64
CA LYS A 104 5.92 -10.12 11.14
C LYS A 104 6.15 -9.27 12.40
N SER A 105 6.21 -7.96 12.22
CA SER A 105 6.25 -7.00 13.34
C SER A 105 4.83 -6.67 13.82
N ARG A 106 4.67 -6.26 15.08
CA ARG A 106 3.40 -5.73 15.60
C ARG A 106 2.86 -4.55 14.78
N ALA A 107 3.76 -3.81 14.11
CA ALA A 107 3.39 -2.73 13.19
C ALA A 107 2.83 -3.20 11.84
N THR A 108 3.02 -4.48 11.48
CA THR A 108 2.55 -5.09 10.22
C THR A 108 1.33 -5.99 10.42
N LEU A 109 0.89 -6.19 11.66
CA LEU A 109 -0.30 -6.97 11.98
C LEU A 109 -1.54 -6.12 11.68
N ASP A 110 -2.40 -6.62 10.81
CA ASP A 110 -3.71 -6.01 10.55
C ASP A 110 -4.62 -6.27 11.77
N PRO A 111 -5.15 -5.23 12.43
CA PRO A 111 -5.99 -5.38 13.62
C PRO A 111 -7.26 -6.20 13.37
N PHE A 112 -7.73 -6.29 12.13
CA PHE A 112 -8.93 -7.06 11.77
C PHE A 112 -8.64 -8.53 11.47
N THR A 113 -7.38 -8.90 11.29
CA THR A 113 -6.96 -10.30 11.08
C THR A 113 -6.03 -10.83 12.18
N ALA A 114 -5.73 -10.01 13.20
CA ALA A 114 -4.82 -10.38 14.28
C ALA A 114 -5.43 -11.44 15.22
N VAL A 115 -6.75 -11.50 15.35
CA VAL A 115 -7.44 -12.51 16.15
C VAL A 115 -7.68 -13.75 15.29
N GLU A 116 -7.18 -14.89 15.75
CA GLU A 116 -7.37 -16.17 15.07
C GLU A 116 -8.83 -16.61 15.15
N MET A 117 -9.53 -16.53 14.04
CA MET A 117 -10.84 -17.16 13.86
C MET A 117 -10.66 -18.60 13.37
N PRO A 118 -11.64 -19.51 13.58
CA PRO A 118 -11.60 -20.87 13.01
C PRO A 118 -11.40 -20.89 11.49
N SER A 119 -11.91 -19.87 10.79
CA SER A 119 -11.73 -19.69 9.34
C SER A 119 -10.29 -19.35 8.92
N SER A 120 -9.44 -18.91 9.85
CA SER A 120 -8.03 -18.59 9.58
C SER A 120 -7.24 -19.82 9.16
N ARG A 121 -7.60 -21.02 9.63
CA ARG A 121 -6.96 -22.29 9.23
C ARG A 121 -7.19 -22.64 7.76
N MET A 122 -8.25 -22.11 7.14
CA MET A 122 -8.57 -22.32 5.73
C MET A 122 -7.91 -21.28 4.80
N ARG A 123 -7.29 -20.24 5.36
CA ARG A 123 -6.61 -19.22 4.56
C ARG A 123 -5.30 -19.77 4.03
N ARG A 124 -5.00 -19.47 2.76
CA ARG A 124 -3.69 -19.78 2.17
C ARG A 124 -2.62 -18.97 2.90
N PRO A 125 -1.54 -19.60 3.40
CA PRO A 125 -0.47 -18.88 4.05
C PRO A 125 0.26 -18.00 3.03
N GLU A 126 0.61 -16.78 3.44
CA GLU A 126 1.37 -15.87 2.60
C GLU A 126 2.84 -16.33 2.53
N ARG A 127 3.31 -16.66 1.33
CA ARG A 127 4.70 -17.09 1.08
C ARG A 127 5.62 -15.88 0.97
N VAL A 128 6.61 -15.84 1.85
CA VAL A 128 7.66 -14.81 1.87
C VAL A 128 8.81 -15.19 0.95
N LEU A 129 9.15 -16.48 0.92
CA LEU A 129 10.21 -17.05 0.10
C LEU A 129 9.59 -17.94 -0.97
N PRO A 130 10.21 -18.05 -2.15
CA PRO A 130 9.81 -19.02 -3.15
C PRO A 130 10.01 -20.44 -2.61
N ASP A 131 9.15 -21.36 -3.02
CA ASP A 131 9.28 -22.78 -2.68
C ASP A 131 10.06 -23.51 -3.77
N PHE A 132 11.32 -23.80 -3.47
CA PHE A 132 12.22 -24.47 -4.39
C PHE A 132 12.22 -25.99 -4.23
N GLY A 133 11.72 -26.53 -3.11
CA GLY A 133 11.86 -27.96 -2.77
C GLY A 133 11.10 -28.91 -3.70
N GLU A 134 9.97 -28.48 -4.26
CA GLU A 134 9.14 -29.32 -5.13
C GLU A 134 9.65 -29.39 -6.59
N ARG A 135 10.70 -28.66 -6.95
CA ARG A 135 11.22 -28.62 -8.33
C ARG A 135 12.40 -29.56 -8.54
N PRO A 136 12.44 -30.31 -9.65
CA PRO A 136 13.62 -31.09 -10.02
C PRO A 136 14.76 -30.14 -10.42
N PHE A 137 15.84 -30.12 -9.64
CA PHE A 137 17.06 -29.40 -9.99
C PHE A 137 18.00 -30.28 -10.82
N THR A 138 18.61 -29.68 -11.84
CA THR A 138 19.73 -30.31 -12.55
C THR A 138 21.03 -29.91 -11.84
N LYS A 139 21.65 -30.87 -11.14
CA LYS A 139 22.87 -30.64 -10.35
C LYS A 139 24.02 -30.04 -11.17
N SER A 140 24.07 -30.32 -12.47
CA SER A 140 25.08 -29.79 -13.40
C SER A 140 25.06 -28.28 -13.57
N LEU A 141 23.95 -27.60 -13.24
CA LEU A 141 23.85 -26.14 -13.33
C LEU A 141 24.41 -25.43 -12.09
N PHE A 142 24.74 -26.19 -11.04
CA PHE A 142 25.26 -25.66 -9.78
C PHE A 142 26.73 -26.08 -9.60
N PRO A 143 27.56 -25.22 -8.98
CA PRO A 143 28.89 -25.61 -8.51
C PRO A 143 28.83 -26.86 -7.63
N ALA A 144 29.84 -27.73 -7.73
CA ALA A 144 29.90 -28.99 -6.99
C ALA A 144 29.82 -28.81 -5.47
N GLU A 145 30.30 -27.67 -4.96
CA GLU A 145 30.25 -27.29 -3.54
C GLU A 145 28.82 -27.15 -2.99
N LEU A 146 27.82 -26.94 -3.86
CA LEU A 146 26.43 -26.77 -3.45
C LEU A 146 25.58 -28.04 -3.63
N HIS A 147 26.17 -29.14 -4.13
CA HIS A 147 25.41 -30.37 -4.39
C HIS A 147 24.91 -31.01 -3.09
N SER A 148 25.72 -31.01 -2.03
CA SER A 148 25.34 -31.52 -0.71
C SER A 148 24.17 -30.75 -0.09
N THR A 149 24.15 -29.43 -0.29
CA THR A 149 23.09 -28.54 0.22
C THR A 149 21.78 -28.69 -0.55
N ILE A 150 21.84 -29.01 -1.85
CA ILE A 150 20.65 -29.25 -2.68
C ILE A 150 20.01 -30.60 -2.37
N ASP A 151 20.82 -31.60 -1.98
CA ASP A 151 20.35 -32.94 -1.64
C ASP A 151 19.91 -33.08 -0.17
N ASP A 152 19.91 -31.98 0.60
CA ASP A 152 19.64 -31.96 2.05
C ASP A 152 20.53 -32.91 2.86
N GLU A 153 21.69 -33.33 2.33
CA GLU A 153 22.66 -34.17 3.07
C GLU A 153 23.42 -33.37 4.15
N ASP A 154 23.47 -32.05 3.98
CA ASP A 154 23.94 -31.10 4.99
C ASP A 154 22.84 -30.89 6.05
N GLY A 155 22.58 -31.93 6.85
CA GLY A 155 21.47 -32.00 7.81
C GLY A 155 21.22 -30.72 8.60
N HIS A 156 20.18 -29.99 8.21
CA HIS A 156 19.51 -29.04 9.09
C HIS A 156 18.46 -29.82 9.86
N GLU A 157 18.76 -30.17 11.11
CA GLU A 157 17.78 -30.72 12.05
C GLU A 157 16.51 -29.85 12.00
N PRO A 158 15.33 -30.41 11.68
CA PRO A 158 14.10 -29.64 11.68
C PRO A 158 13.92 -29.08 13.08
N SER A 159 13.95 -27.75 13.22
CA SER A 159 13.73 -27.11 14.53
C SER A 159 12.35 -27.53 15.03
N ASP A 160 12.38 -28.43 16.00
CA ASP A 160 11.23 -29.06 16.64
C ASP A 160 10.29 -27.95 17.11
N ARG A 161 9.15 -27.77 16.43
CA ARG A 161 8.08 -26.86 16.87
C ARG A 161 7.45 -27.50 18.10
N ARG A 162 8.12 -27.35 19.24
CA ARG A 162 7.56 -27.65 20.56
C ARG A 162 6.36 -26.74 20.75
N GLY A 163 5.19 -27.37 20.80
CA GLY A 163 3.97 -26.71 21.23
C GLY A 163 4.13 -26.31 22.68
N ASP A 164 4.02 -25.02 22.94
CA ASP A 164 3.71 -24.51 24.27
C ASP A 164 2.23 -24.11 24.30
N LEU A 165 1.57 -24.63 25.32
CA LEU A 165 0.15 -24.58 25.65
C LEU A 165 -0.36 -23.15 25.91
#